data_AF-A0A2U0S3K8-F1
#
_entry.id   AF-A0A2U0S3K8-F1
#
_cell.length_a   1.000
_cell.length_b   1.000
_cell.length_c   1.000
_cell.angle_alpha   90.00
_cell.angle_beta   90.00
_cell.angle_gamma   90.00
#
_symmetry.space_group_name_H-M   'P 1'
#
loop_
_entity.id
_entity.type
_entity.pdbx_description
1 polymer ?
#
loop_
_entity_poly.entity_id
_entity_poly.type
_entity_poly.pdbx_seq_one_letter_code
_entity_poly.pdbx_strand_id
1 'polypeptide(L)'
;MRASVNVSEPYVVITATGKDKPGLTTEITESVANVNGNIIDIEAFSMRGLFAIFMIVDTRKITVPFESLKTQLMGIGKKIGLEVTIEPLPSGRRKSGKKLVLLTTLGKDRPGIVANVSRFLSQKNANIERIRMIAYGELNAMEILIDINDVTVPIADFKESLSRECKAVGQDVVFQKDTVFRRPKRLIVFDVDGTLIDAEMIDELAKAAGVGGKVSEITSRAMNGEIEFKQALKERVQLLKGLDEEILDSIVENLDVTPGAEELITALKALGYKIALISGGFTQFVEKIKEKLGIDYVYANKLVIKDGKITGELVEPIIDAERKADLMREIAERENLLMEQVVAVGDGANDRFMLQNSGLGIALYPKKVLQKVASGVITKDNLAGILYCLGAPEEKLKELVPDKKPRA
;
A
#
# COMPACT_ATOMS: atom_id res chain seq x y z
N MET A 1 -52.12 -26.35 24.92
CA MET A 1 -51.64 -24.97 25.17
C MET A 1 -50.18 -24.94 24.74
N ARG A 2 -49.89 -24.41 23.55
CA ARG A 2 -48.52 -24.34 23.01
C ARG A 2 -47.85 -23.09 23.60
N ALA A 3 -46.81 -23.28 24.41
CA ALA A 3 -45.98 -22.17 24.86
C ALA A 3 -45.05 -21.76 23.71
N SER A 4 -45.52 -20.81 22.89
CA SER A 4 -44.67 -20.10 21.93
C SER A 4 -43.82 -19.10 22.70
N VAL A 5 -42.57 -19.45 22.96
CA VAL A 5 -41.55 -18.46 23.32
C VAL A 5 -41.20 -17.72 22.02
N ASN A 6 -41.76 -16.53 21.85
CA ASN A 6 -41.33 -15.61 20.80
C ASN A 6 -39.84 -15.35 21.00
N VAL A 7 -39.03 -15.68 20.00
CA VAL A 7 -37.72 -15.03 19.88
C VAL A 7 -38.06 -13.55 19.69
N SER A 8 -37.80 -12.72 20.69
CA SER A 8 -38.12 -11.28 20.65
C SER A 8 -37.38 -10.55 19.52
N GLU A 9 -36.38 -11.21 18.92
CA GLU A 9 -35.61 -10.73 17.80
C GLU A 9 -35.79 -11.67 16.59
N PRO A 10 -36.11 -11.13 15.39
CA PRO A 10 -36.35 -11.95 14.19
C PRO A 10 -35.07 -12.58 13.60
N TYR A 11 -33.93 -12.39 14.26
CA TYR A 11 -32.61 -12.80 13.77
C TYR A 11 -31.81 -13.45 14.90
N VAL A 12 -31.04 -14.47 14.55
CA VAL A 12 -30.09 -15.15 15.46
C VAL A 12 -28.71 -15.20 14.84
N VAL A 13 -27.67 -15.18 15.67
CA VAL A 13 -26.29 -15.43 15.27
C VAL A 13 -25.96 -16.88 15.58
N ILE A 14 -25.49 -17.60 14.57
CA ILE A 14 -24.94 -18.96 14.70
C ILE A 14 -23.44 -18.85 14.50
N THR A 15 -22.66 -19.29 15.49
CA THR A 15 -21.21 -19.43 15.37
C THR A 15 -20.86 -20.90 15.47
N ALA A 16 -20.01 -21.41 14.58
CA ALA A 16 -19.44 -22.75 14.72
C ALA A 16 -17.93 -22.73 14.51
N THR A 17 -17.18 -23.35 15.42
CA THR A 17 -15.70 -23.36 15.41
C THR A 17 -15.16 -24.75 15.70
N GLY A 18 -14.00 -25.10 15.13
CA GLY A 18 -13.34 -26.37 15.43
C GLY A 18 -12.30 -26.77 14.39
N LYS A 19 -12.03 -28.07 14.27
CA LYS A 19 -11.08 -28.59 13.26
C LYS A 19 -11.74 -28.61 11.88
N ASP A 20 -11.00 -28.14 10.88
CA ASP A 20 -11.47 -28.12 9.50
C ASP A 20 -11.54 -29.53 8.90
N LYS A 21 -12.59 -29.76 8.11
CA LYS A 21 -12.79 -30.96 7.29
C LYS A 21 -13.83 -30.70 6.20
N PRO A 22 -13.81 -31.48 5.10
CA PRO A 22 -14.86 -31.38 4.08
C PRO A 22 -16.27 -31.60 4.66
N GLY A 23 -17.25 -30.84 4.16
CA GLY A 23 -18.68 -31.01 4.49
C GLY A 23 -19.19 -30.27 5.74
N LEU A 24 -18.33 -29.57 6.49
CA LEU A 24 -18.76 -28.83 7.70
C LEU A 24 -19.83 -27.77 7.42
N THR A 25 -19.63 -26.97 6.37
CA THR A 25 -20.61 -25.95 5.96
C THR A 25 -21.94 -26.59 5.57
N THR A 26 -21.92 -27.72 4.86
CA THR A 26 -23.13 -28.46 4.46
C THR A 26 -23.94 -28.86 5.69
N GLU A 27 -23.33 -29.56 6.64
CA GLU A 27 -24.03 -30.09 7.82
C GLU A 27 -24.71 -28.98 8.65
N ILE A 28 -24.04 -27.83 8.81
CA ILE A 28 -24.63 -26.70 9.55
C ILE A 28 -25.73 -26.01 8.74
N THR A 29 -25.48 -25.72 7.46
CA THR A 29 -26.43 -24.96 6.63
C THR A 29 -27.67 -25.76 6.27
N GLU A 30 -27.57 -27.07 6.05
CA GLU A 30 -28.73 -27.96 5.87
C GLU A 30 -29.60 -27.98 7.12
N SER A 31 -28.98 -27.95 8.30
CA SER A 31 -29.72 -27.96 9.56
C SER A 31 -30.52 -26.68 9.79
N VAL A 32 -30.02 -25.54 9.29
CA VAL A 32 -30.77 -24.28 9.23
C VAL A 32 -31.88 -24.34 8.17
N ALA A 33 -31.58 -24.87 6.99
CA ALA A 33 -32.55 -24.99 5.90
C ALA A 33 -33.73 -25.92 6.26
N ASN A 34 -33.46 -27.04 6.93
CA ASN A 34 -34.46 -28.04 7.36
C ASN A 34 -35.53 -27.48 8.31
N VAL A 35 -35.23 -26.36 8.99
CA VAL A 35 -36.18 -25.68 9.87
C VAL A 35 -36.77 -24.42 9.25
N ASN A 36 -36.56 -24.20 7.94
CA ASN A 36 -36.95 -22.98 7.19
C ASN A 36 -36.26 -21.69 7.68
N GLY A 37 -35.05 -21.77 8.24
CA GLY A 37 -34.23 -20.60 8.53
C GLY A 37 -33.61 -20.04 7.25
N ASN A 38 -33.59 -18.71 7.10
CA ASN A 38 -32.95 -18.06 5.95
C ASN A 38 -31.67 -17.35 6.38
N ILE A 39 -30.53 -17.68 5.76
CA ILE A 39 -29.25 -17.01 6.03
C ILE A 39 -29.26 -15.64 5.36
N ILE A 40 -28.98 -14.60 6.14
CA ILE A 40 -28.94 -13.19 5.70
C ILE A 40 -27.49 -12.73 5.48
N ASP A 41 -26.60 -13.21 6.34
CA ASP A 41 -25.18 -12.89 6.31
C ASP A 41 -24.38 -14.12 6.72
N ILE A 42 -23.21 -14.30 6.14
CA ILE A 42 -22.35 -15.45 6.36
C ILE A 42 -20.89 -15.08 6.12
N GLU A 43 -20.04 -15.38 7.08
CA GLU A 43 -18.59 -15.37 6.90
C GLU A 43 -18.03 -16.68 7.42
N ALA A 44 -17.28 -17.39 6.58
CA ALA A 44 -16.59 -18.62 6.95
C ALA A 44 -15.12 -18.52 6.57
N PHE A 45 -14.26 -19.05 7.43
CA PHE A 45 -12.83 -19.11 7.19
C PHE A 45 -12.25 -20.43 7.64
N SER A 46 -11.35 -20.97 6.83
CA SER A 46 -10.45 -22.04 7.21
C SER A 46 -9.02 -21.50 7.25
N MET A 47 -8.32 -21.73 8.35
CA MET A 47 -6.95 -21.28 8.54
C MET A 47 -6.16 -22.35 9.30
N ARG A 48 -5.12 -22.89 8.67
CA ARG A 48 -4.19 -23.87 9.28
C ARG A 48 -4.91 -25.07 9.92
N GLY A 49 -5.94 -25.59 9.26
CA GLY A 49 -6.73 -26.73 9.73
C GLY A 49 -7.76 -26.40 10.82
N LEU A 50 -7.98 -25.12 11.10
CA LEU A 50 -9.08 -24.64 11.95
C LEU A 50 -10.17 -24.03 11.07
N PHE A 51 -11.42 -24.30 11.43
CA PHE A 51 -12.60 -23.78 10.76
C PHE A 51 -13.40 -22.90 11.72
N ALA A 52 -13.91 -21.79 11.19
CA ALA A 52 -14.95 -21.01 11.85
C ALA A 52 -15.97 -20.51 10.82
N ILE A 53 -17.23 -20.44 11.24
CA ILE A 53 -18.33 -19.88 10.47
C ILE A 53 -19.23 -19.06 11.39
N PHE A 54 -19.59 -17.87 10.92
CA PHE A 54 -20.52 -16.94 11.55
C PHE A 54 -21.67 -16.72 10.57
N MET A 55 -22.91 -16.87 11.03
CA MET A 55 -24.09 -16.67 10.21
C MET A 55 -25.14 -15.87 10.97
N ILE A 56 -25.80 -14.96 10.27
CA ILE A 56 -27.03 -14.32 10.73
C ILE A 56 -28.20 -15.02 10.04
N VAL A 57 -29.11 -15.58 10.83
CA VAL A 57 -30.26 -16.36 10.34
C VAL A 57 -31.57 -15.66 10.71
N ASP A 58 -32.41 -15.45 9.70
CA ASP A 58 -33.81 -15.07 9.84
C ASP A 58 -34.63 -16.22 10.41
N THR A 59 -35.23 -15.98 11.57
CA THR A 59 -36.02 -16.99 12.29
C THR A 59 -37.52 -16.85 12.07
N ARG A 60 -37.99 -15.87 11.29
CA ARG A 60 -39.44 -15.58 11.12
C ARG A 60 -40.24 -16.73 10.52
N LYS A 61 -39.61 -17.58 9.70
CA LYS A 61 -40.23 -18.77 9.09
C LYS A 61 -39.94 -20.07 9.86
N ILE A 62 -39.17 -20.01 10.94
CA ILE A 62 -38.83 -21.17 11.76
C ILE A 62 -40.00 -21.49 12.68
N THR A 63 -40.52 -22.71 12.56
CA THR A 63 -41.69 -23.16 13.34
C THR A 63 -41.31 -23.91 14.62
N VAL A 64 -40.05 -24.33 14.75
CA VAL A 64 -39.55 -25.01 15.96
C VAL A 64 -39.18 -24.02 17.05
N PRO A 65 -39.33 -24.37 18.35
CA PRO A 65 -38.88 -23.51 19.44
C PRO A 65 -37.37 -23.24 19.38
N PHE A 66 -36.94 -22.05 19.80
CA PHE A 66 -35.53 -21.65 19.79
C PHE A 66 -34.62 -22.62 20.55
N GLU A 67 -35.02 -23.08 21.74
CA GLU A 67 -34.25 -24.05 22.51
C GLU A 67 -34.10 -25.41 21.80
N SER A 68 -35.11 -25.81 21.01
CA SER A 68 -35.06 -27.02 20.19
C SER A 68 -34.08 -26.85 19.03
N LEU A 69 -34.15 -25.71 18.33
CA LEU A 69 -33.19 -25.35 17.28
C LEU A 69 -31.76 -25.32 17.82
N LYS A 70 -31.57 -24.69 18.99
CA LYS A 70 -30.28 -24.61 19.68
C LYS A 70 -29.72 -25.99 20.00
N THR A 71 -30.52 -26.84 20.62
CA THR A 71 -30.15 -28.21 20.96
C THR A 71 -29.79 -29.03 19.71
N GLN A 72 -30.59 -28.92 18.65
CA GLN A 72 -30.36 -29.64 17.40
C GLN A 72 -28.99 -29.26 16.79
N LEU A 73 -28.76 -27.97 16.57
CA LEU A 73 -27.52 -27.48 15.97
C LEU A 73 -26.28 -27.74 16.83
N MET A 74 -26.39 -27.63 18.15
CA MET A 74 -25.32 -28.05 19.08
C MET A 74 -25.03 -29.56 18.97
N GLY A 75 -26.07 -30.39 18.80
CA GLY A 75 -25.92 -31.83 18.59
C GLY A 75 -25.19 -32.16 17.29
N ILE A 76 -25.54 -31.48 16.20
CA ILE A 76 -24.84 -31.59 14.91
C ILE A 76 -23.39 -31.15 15.04
N GLY A 77 -23.14 -30.01 15.69
CA GLY A 77 -21.79 -29.53 16.01
C GLY A 77 -20.95 -30.63 16.66
N LYS A 78 -21.44 -31.22 17.75
CA LYS A 78 -20.76 -32.35 18.42
C LYS A 78 -20.48 -33.53 17.49
N LYS A 79 -21.47 -33.93 16.65
CA LYS A 79 -21.31 -35.03 15.69
C LYS A 79 -20.20 -34.74 14.67
N ILE A 80 -20.07 -33.49 14.23
CA ILE A 80 -19.09 -33.09 13.22
C ILE A 80 -17.78 -32.55 13.81
N GLY A 81 -17.67 -32.46 15.14
CA GLY A 81 -16.46 -31.99 15.83
C GLY A 81 -16.31 -30.47 15.89
N LEU A 82 -17.43 -29.74 15.84
CA LEU A 82 -17.50 -28.29 16.00
C LEU A 82 -18.20 -27.91 17.30
N GLU A 83 -17.70 -26.86 17.94
CA GLU A 83 -18.40 -26.13 18.98
C GLU A 83 -19.37 -25.15 18.30
N VAL A 84 -20.66 -25.25 18.61
CA VAL A 84 -21.71 -24.41 18.00
C VAL A 84 -22.39 -23.59 19.08
N THR A 85 -22.46 -22.28 18.89
CA THR A 85 -23.21 -21.34 19.75
C THR A 85 -24.28 -20.63 18.94
N ILE A 86 -25.42 -20.37 19.59
CA ILE A 86 -26.58 -19.75 18.98
C ILE A 86 -27.17 -18.77 19.98
N GLU A 87 -27.24 -17.52 19.55
CA GLU A 87 -27.67 -16.39 20.39
C GLU A 87 -28.62 -15.49 19.58
N PRO A 88 -29.64 -14.87 20.19
CA PRO A 88 -30.39 -13.80 19.56
C PRO A 88 -29.45 -12.70 19.07
N LEU A 89 -29.72 -12.11 17.90
CA LEU A 89 -28.89 -11.03 17.35
C LEU A 89 -29.07 -9.77 18.19
N PRO A 90 -28.11 -9.38 19.05
CA PRO A 90 -28.34 -8.37 20.07
C PRO A 90 -28.88 -7.05 19.49
N SER A 91 -29.99 -6.57 20.06
CA SER A 91 -30.56 -5.26 19.74
C SER A 91 -29.59 -4.13 20.12
N GLY A 92 -28.79 -3.64 19.17
CA GLY A 92 -27.89 -2.52 19.44
C GLY A 92 -26.83 -2.22 18.39
N ARG A 93 -26.85 -0.97 17.90
CA ARG A 93 -25.82 -0.23 17.14
C ARG A 93 -25.07 -1.01 16.06
N ARG A 94 -25.76 -1.39 14.97
CA ARG A 94 -25.13 -1.23 13.66
C ARG A 94 -24.90 0.28 13.50
N LYS A 95 -23.71 0.80 13.86
CA LYS A 95 -23.38 2.21 13.63
C LYS A 95 -23.54 2.44 12.13
N SER A 96 -24.48 3.29 11.73
CA SER A 96 -24.65 3.62 10.32
C SER A 96 -23.43 4.43 9.88
N GLY A 97 -22.71 3.93 8.88
CA GLY A 97 -21.52 4.58 8.32
C GLY A 97 -20.23 4.27 9.08
N LYS A 98 -19.70 3.05 8.91
CA LYS A 98 -18.31 2.75 9.31
C LYS A 98 -17.36 3.62 8.49
N LYS A 99 -16.30 4.12 9.12
CA LYS A 99 -15.23 4.85 8.42
C LYS A 99 -14.02 3.95 8.35
N LEU A 100 -13.99 3.10 7.33
CA LEU A 100 -13.01 2.04 7.19
C LEU A 100 -11.70 2.54 6.57
N VAL A 101 -10.59 2.19 7.20
CA VAL A 101 -9.23 2.42 6.73
C VAL A 101 -8.47 1.10 6.77
N LEU A 102 -7.83 0.75 5.66
CA LEU A 102 -6.88 -0.35 5.62
C LEU A 102 -5.50 0.17 6.01
N LEU A 103 -4.88 -0.51 6.96
CA LEU A 103 -3.46 -0.38 7.28
C LEU A 103 -2.72 -1.54 6.63
N THR A 104 -1.65 -1.26 5.91
CA THR A 104 -0.66 -2.26 5.51
C THR A 104 0.60 -1.99 6.33
N THR A 105 0.94 -2.90 7.25
CA THR A 105 2.20 -2.81 8.03
C THR A 105 3.26 -3.68 7.39
N LEU A 106 4.51 -3.22 7.39
CA LEU A 106 5.62 -3.84 6.68
C LEU A 106 6.90 -3.75 7.51
N GLY A 107 7.66 -4.82 7.67
CA GLY A 107 8.98 -4.74 8.31
C GLY A 107 9.48 -6.08 8.83
N LYS A 108 10.57 -6.06 9.61
CA LYS A 108 11.13 -7.30 10.17
C LYS A 108 10.22 -7.83 11.27
N ASP A 109 10.00 -9.15 11.26
CA ASP A 109 9.21 -9.81 12.30
C ASP A 109 9.89 -9.69 13.66
N ARG A 110 9.09 -9.41 14.69
CA ARG A 110 9.53 -9.37 16.08
C ARG A 110 8.35 -9.46 17.05
N PRO A 111 8.57 -9.96 18.28
CA PRO A 111 7.53 -9.97 19.31
C PRO A 111 6.96 -8.57 19.57
N GLY A 112 5.63 -8.53 19.77
CA GLY A 112 4.94 -7.33 20.22
C GLY A 112 4.41 -6.39 19.12
N ILE A 113 4.60 -6.68 17.84
CA ILE A 113 4.05 -5.85 16.74
C ILE A 113 2.53 -5.66 16.91
N VAL A 114 1.77 -6.77 16.90
CA VAL A 114 0.30 -6.74 17.01
C VAL A 114 -0.14 -6.10 18.32
N ALA A 115 0.53 -6.41 19.44
CA ALA A 115 0.18 -5.87 20.75
C ALA A 115 0.37 -4.35 20.85
N ASN A 116 1.40 -3.79 20.21
CA ASN A 116 1.62 -2.34 20.21
C ASN A 116 0.61 -1.62 19.30
N VAL A 117 0.39 -2.13 18.09
CA VAL A 117 -0.61 -1.57 17.17
C VAL A 117 -2.00 -1.64 17.77
N SER A 118 -2.42 -2.79 18.32
CA SER A 118 -3.74 -2.94 18.92
C SER A 118 -3.93 -2.08 20.17
N ARG A 119 -2.89 -1.92 21.00
CA ARG A 119 -2.92 -1.01 22.16
C ARG A 119 -3.15 0.43 21.73
N PHE A 120 -2.40 0.90 20.73
CA PHE A 120 -2.58 2.24 20.20
C PHE A 120 -4.00 2.45 19.66
N LEU A 121 -4.50 1.52 18.82
CA LEU A 121 -5.83 1.60 18.24
C LEU A 121 -6.91 1.64 19.33
N SER A 122 -6.79 0.78 20.35
CA SER A 122 -7.67 0.76 21.52
C SER A 122 -7.66 2.11 22.28
N GLN A 123 -6.48 2.67 22.56
CA GLN A 123 -6.34 3.98 23.23
C GLN A 123 -6.93 5.15 22.43
N LYS A 124 -7.04 5.01 21.11
CA LYS A 124 -7.61 6.02 20.21
C LYS A 124 -9.07 5.73 19.82
N ASN A 125 -9.71 4.73 20.42
CA ASN A 125 -11.05 4.26 20.07
C ASN A 125 -11.21 3.86 18.59
N ALA A 126 -10.15 3.34 17.96
CA ALA A 126 -10.23 2.71 16.65
C ALA A 126 -10.47 1.21 16.84
N ASN A 127 -11.52 0.67 16.20
CA ASN A 127 -11.81 -0.76 16.25
C ASN A 127 -11.04 -1.51 15.16
N ILE A 128 -10.56 -2.72 15.45
CA ILE A 128 -10.04 -3.63 14.42
C ILE A 128 -11.20 -4.45 13.89
N GLU A 129 -11.53 -4.25 12.62
CA GLU A 129 -12.56 -5.02 11.91
C GLU A 129 -11.99 -6.35 11.41
N ARG A 130 -10.74 -6.35 10.97
CA ARG A 130 -10.08 -7.54 10.46
C ARG A 130 -8.57 -7.39 10.50
N ILE A 131 -7.86 -8.46 10.81
CA ILE A 131 -6.41 -8.56 10.66
C ILE A 131 -6.05 -9.81 9.88
N ARG A 132 -5.14 -9.70 8.91
CA ARG A 132 -4.65 -10.83 8.11
C ARG A 132 -3.16 -10.67 7.84
N MET A 133 -2.42 -11.77 7.95
CA MET A 133 -1.04 -11.84 7.48
C MET A 133 -1.03 -11.99 5.95
N ILE A 134 -0.18 -11.23 5.26
CA ILE A 134 -0.06 -11.25 3.79
C ILE A 134 1.35 -11.66 3.29
N ALA A 135 2.37 -11.52 4.14
CA ALA A 135 3.74 -12.01 3.89
C ALA A 135 4.41 -12.43 5.20
N TYR A 136 5.23 -13.48 5.16
CA TYR A 136 5.93 -14.00 6.34
C TYR A 136 7.32 -14.54 5.96
N GLY A 137 8.36 -14.07 6.64
CA GLY A 137 9.74 -14.44 6.37
C GLY A 137 10.67 -13.25 6.58
N GLU A 138 11.50 -12.96 5.57
CA GLU A 138 12.43 -11.82 5.61
C GLU A 138 11.71 -10.47 5.75
N LEU A 139 10.53 -10.34 5.13
CA LEU A 139 9.66 -9.19 5.26
C LEU A 139 8.28 -9.64 5.77
N ASN A 140 7.93 -9.22 6.97
CA ASN A 140 6.59 -9.43 7.53
C ASN A 140 5.65 -8.35 6.98
N ALA A 141 4.45 -8.76 6.57
CA ALA A 141 3.44 -7.83 6.13
C ALA A 141 2.04 -8.23 6.60
N MET A 142 1.26 -7.27 7.11
CA MET A 142 -0.11 -7.48 7.57
C MET A 142 -1.08 -6.45 6.99
N GLU A 143 -2.28 -6.91 6.65
CA GLU A 143 -3.45 -6.06 6.41
C GLU A 143 -4.28 -5.94 7.69
N ILE A 144 -4.49 -4.73 8.18
CA ILE A 144 -5.34 -4.44 9.34
C ILE A 144 -6.44 -3.46 8.89
N LEU A 145 -7.67 -3.96 8.73
CA LEU A 145 -8.83 -3.12 8.47
C LEU A 145 -9.35 -2.57 9.79
N ILE A 146 -9.41 -1.25 9.91
CA ILE A 146 -9.85 -0.55 11.12
C ILE A 146 -11.05 0.33 10.84
N ASP A 147 -11.95 0.46 11.83
CA ASP A 147 -12.98 1.50 11.85
C ASP A 147 -12.49 2.66 12.72
N ILE A 148 -12.39 3.83 12.11
CA ILE A 148 -11.93 5.07 12.76
C ILE A 148 -13.09 6.03 13.09
N ASN A 149 -14.34 5.57 13.06
CA ASN A 149 -15.49 6.43 13.29
C ASN A 149 -15.52 7.09 14.69
N ASP A 150 -14.93 6.45 15.71
CA ASP A 150 -14.85 6.99 17.08
C ASP A 150 -13.51 7.65 17.43
N VAL A 151 -12.62 7.82 16.44
CA VAL A 151 -11.35 8.53 16.63
C VAL A 151 -11.63 10.03 16.79
N THR A 152 -11.28 10.58 17.95
CA THR A 152 -11.58 11.98 18.31
C THR A 152 -10.49 12.98 17.93
N VAL A 153 -9.31 12.51 17.57
CA VAL A 153 -8.19 13.37 17.13
C VAL A 153 -8.24 13.59 15.61
N PRO A 154 -7.64 14.67 15.09
CA PRO A 154 -7.46 14.84 13.65
C PRO A 154 -6.80 13.62 13.01
N ILE A 155 -7.29 13.20 11.84
CA ILE A 155 -6.78 12.00 11.15
C ILE A 155 -5.28 12.11 10.81
N ALA A 156 -4.79 13.33 10.54
CA ALA A 156 -3.37 13.56 10.33
C ALA A 156 -2.55 13.19 11.58
N ASP A 157 -2.98 13.64 12.77
CA ASP A 157 -2.32 13.35 14.04
C ASP A 157 -2.40 11.87 14.42
N PHE A 158 -3.54 11.23 14.12
CA PHE A 158 -3.72 9.79 14.27
C PHE A 158 -2.70 9.02 13.42
N LYS A 159 -2.58 9.37 12.13
CA LYS A 159 -1.64 8.74 11.21
C LYS A 159 -0.20 8.93 11.65
N GLU A 160 0.18 10.15 12.04
CA GLU A 160 1.54 10.45 12.50
C GLU A 160 1.88 9.64 13.76
N SER A 161 0.97 9.62 14.74
CA SER A 161 1.18 8.89 15.99
C SER A 161 1.26 7.39 15.77
N LEU A 162 0.36 6.80 14.96
CA LEU A 162 0.41 5.37 14.64
C LEU A 162 1.68 5.02 13.87
N SER A 163 2.11 5.86 12.93
CA SER A 163 3.37 5.65 12.20
C SER A 163 4.57 5.62 13.13
N ARG A 164 4.58 6.48 14.16
CA ARG A 164 5.62 6.48 15.20
C ARG A 164 5.60 5.20 16.03
N GLU A 165 4.43 4.73 16.45
CA GLU A 165 4.27 3.47 17.19
C GLU A 165 4.70 2.25 16.36
N CYS A 166 4.30 2.20 15.09
CA CYS A 166 4.74 1.15 14.16
C CYS A 166 6.27 1.17 14.02
N LYS A 167 6.85 2.36 13.83
CA LYS A 167 8.31 2.50 13.68
C LYS A 167 9.07 2.09 14.94
N ALA A 168 8.53 2.36 16.13
CA ALA A 168 9.09 1.87 17.39
C ALA A 168 9.12 0.33 17.44
N VAL A 169 8.20 -0.33 16.72
CA VAL A 169 8.18 -1.78 16.50
C VAL A 169 8.91 -2.28 15.25
N GLY A 170 9.70 -1.43 14.59
CA GLY A 170 10.44 -1.80 13.38
C GLY A 170 9.52 -2.09 12.20
N GLN A 171 8.33 -1.48 12.20
CA GLN A 171 7.32 -1.62 11.17
C GLN A 171 7.03 -0.26 10.54
N ASP A 172 6.99 -0.25 9.22
CA ASP A 172 6.39 0.78 8.40
C ASP A 172 4.88 0.60 8.31
N VAL A 173 4.14 1.64 7.93
CA VAL A 173 2.69 1.58 7.78
C VAL A 173 2.20 2.46 6.64
N VAL A 174 1.29 1.91 5.85
CA VAL A 174 0.57 2.60 4.76
C VAL A 174 -0.92 2.60 5.02
N PHE A 175 -1.55 3.76 4.89
CA PHE A 175 -2.97 3.99 5.15
C PHE A 175 -3.73 4.14 3.84
N GLN A 176 -4.77 3.33 3.66
CA GLN A 176 -5.65 3.40 2.49
C GLN A 176 -7.10 3.53 2.93
N LYS A 177 -7.86 4.40 2.27
CA LYS A 177 -9.31 4.41 2.45
C LYS A 177 -9.86 3.10 1.87
N ASP A 178 -10.75 2.43 2.60
CA ASP A 178 -11.39 1.22 2.10
C ASP A 178 -12.51 1.58 1.13
N THR A 179 -12.14 1.75 -0.14
CA THR A 179 -13.04 2.11 -1.25
C THR A 179 -12.96 1.06 -2.35
N VAL A 180 -13.87 1.14 -3.33
CA VAL A 180 -13.84 0.27 -4.52
C VAL A 180 -12.52 0.38 -5.31
N PHE A 181 -11.80 1.50 -5.19
CA PHE A 181 -10.51 1.75 -5.85
C PHE A 181 -9.30 1.30 -5.03
N ARG A 182 -9.50 0.59 -3.91
CA ARG A 182 -8.40 0.08 -3.08
C ARG A 182 -7.50 -0.88 -3.85
N ARG A 183 -8.09 -1.82 -4.60
CA ARG A 183 -7.38 -2.88 -5.33
C ARG A 183 -7.13 -2.59 -6.82
N PRO A 184 -8.06 -2.00 -7.59
CA PRO A 184 -7.87 -1.84 -9.04
C PRO A 184 -7.02 -0.61 -9.38
N LYS A 185 -5.84 -0.49 -8.77
CA LYS A 185 -4.83 0.47 -9.25
C LYS A 185 -4.29 -0.03 -10.60
N ARG A 186 -3.93 0.92 -11.47
CA ARG A 186 -3.59 0.63 -12.88
C ARG A 186 -2.38 1.43 -13.38
N LEU A 187 -2.10 2.57 -12.76
CA LEU A 187 -0.91 3.37 -13.05
C LEU A 187 -0.09 3.51 -11.78
N ILE A 188 1.21 3.32 -11.89
CA ILE A 188 2.16 3.67 -10.85
C ILE A 188 3.24 4.59 -11.42
N VAL A 189 3.47 5.68 -10.70
CA VAL A 189 4.40 6.74 -11.06
C VAL A 189 5.50 6.79 -10.00
N PHE A 190 6.75 6.74 -10.43
CA PHE A 190 7.91 6.81 -9.56
C PHE A 190 8.69 8.10 -9.83
N ASP A 191 9.19 8.73 -8.77
CA ASP A 191 10.44 9.48 -8.88
C ASP A 191 11.59 8.52 -9.20
N VAL A 192 12.70 9.07 -9.69
CA VAL A 192 13.88 8.28 -10.05
C VAL A 192 14.96 8.44 -8.99
N ASP A 193 15.52 9.64 -8.86
CA ASP A 193 16.56 9.97 -7.88
C ASP A 193 16.04 9.69 -6.46
N GLY A 194 16.88 9.06 -5.63
CA GLY A 194 16.50 8.66 -4.27
C GLY A 194 15.31 7.68 -4.18
N THR A 195 14.77 7.17 -5.28
CA THR A 195 13.57 6.33 -5.29
C THR A 195 13.85 5.03 -6.01
N LEU A 196 13.94 5.06 -7.35
CA LEU A 196 14.23 3.87 -8.15
C LEU A 196 15.73 3.59 -8.26
N ILE A 197 16.55 4.63 -8.07
CA ILE A 197 18.01 4.55 -7.91
C ILE A 197 18.40 5.14 -6.55
N ASP A 198 19.45 4.61 -5.94
CA ASP A 198 19.99 5.12 -4.67
C ASP A 198 21.11 6.15 -4.90
N ALA A 199 20.81 7.14 -5.74
CA ALA A 199 21.72 8.23 -6.09
C ALA A 199 20.94 9.49 -6.52
N GLU A 200 21.66 10.62 -6.53
CA GLU A 200 21.20 11.89 -7.10
C GLU A 200 22.01 12.15 -8.38
N MET A 201 21.38 12.09 -9.55
CA MET A 201 22.08 12.21 -10.84
C MET A 201 22.93 13.48 -10.98
N ILE A 202 22.43 14.60 -10.45
CA ILE A 202 23.14 15.88 -10.53
C ILE A 202 24.42 15.89 -9.70
N ASP A 203 24.44 15.16 -8.58
CA ASP A 203 25.61 15.06 -7.72
C ASP A 203 26.67 14.14 -8.37
N GLU A 204 26.26 13.07 -9.04
CA GLU A 204 27.19 12.23 -9.83
C GLU A 204 27.85 13.02 -10.97
N LEU A 205 27.07 13.83 -11.69
CA LEU A 205 27.60 14.74 -12.71
C LEU A 205 28.55 15.79 -12.11
N ALA A 206 28.20 16.34 -10.95
CA ALA A 206 29.01 17.34 -10.28
C ALA A 206 30.35 16.78 -9.79
N LYS A 207 30.37 15.52 -9.31
CA LYS A 207 31.60 14.80 -8.97
C LYS A 207 32.47 14.64 -10.21
N ALA A 208 31.88 14.18 -11.31
CA ALA A 208 32.57 13.97 -12.58
C ALA A 208 33.16 15.27 -13.16
N ALA A 209 32.48 16.41 -12.97
CA ALA A 209 32.96 17.73 -13.36
C ALA A 209 33.89 18.40 -12.33
N GLY A 210 34.15 17.78 -11.17
CA GLY A 210 34.99 18.35 -10.11
C GLY A 210 34.36 19.55 -9.38
N VAL A 211 33.04 19.72 -9.46
CA VAL A 211 32.28 20.86 -8.90
C VAL A 211 31.30 20.46 -7.79
N GLY A 212 31.38 19.21 -7.29
CA GLY A 212 30.46 18.66 -6.27
C GLY A 212 30.24 19.56 -5.05
N GLY A 213 31.30 20.18 -4.52
CA GLY A 213 31.17 21.09 -3.37
C GLY A 213 30.27 22.31 -3.64
N LYS A 214 30.39 22.91 -4.83
CA LYS A 214 29.56 24.06 -5.23
C LYS A 214 28.10 23.65 -5.45
N VAL A 215 27.88 22.49 -6.06
CA VAL A 215 26.52 21.95 -6.27
C VAL A 215 25.84 21.67 -4.93
N SER A 216 26.55 21.08 -3.98
CA SER A 216 26.06 20.82 -2.62
C SER A 216 25.66 22.10 -1.87
N GLU A 217 26.44 23.17 -2.02
CA GLU A 217 26.12 24.49 -1.45
C GLU A 217 24.81 25.04 -2.02
N ILE A 218 24.63 25.01 -3.34
CA ILE A 218 23.39 25.48 -3.99
C ILE A 218 22.19 24.61 -3.59
N THR A 219 22.35 23.28 -3.54
CA THR A 219 21.31 22.36 -3.08
C THR A 219 20.88 22.66 -1.65
N SER A 220 21.83 22.95 -0.75
CA SER A 220 21.54 23.31 0.64
C SER A 220 20.72 24.61 0.74
N ARG A 221 21.12 25.64 -0.01
CA ARG A 221 20.39 26.92 -0.06
C ARG A 221 18.97 26.74 -0.60
N ALA A 222 18.79 25.94 -1.66
CA ALA A 222 17.47 25.62 -2.20
C ALA A 222 16.59 24.87 -1.19
N MET A 223 17.16 23.89 -0.47
CA MET A 223 16.45 23.15 0.57
C MET A 223 16.07 24.01 1.79
N ASN A 224 16.84 25.06 2.08
CA ASN A 224 16.54 26.05 3.11
C ASN A 224 15.49 27.10 2.65
N GLY A 225 15.06 27.06 1.39
CA GLY A 225 14.14 28.04 0.81
C GLY A 225 14.78 29.38 0.48
N GLU A 226 16.12 29.45 0.41
CA GLU A 226 16.85 30.68 0.06
C GLU A 226 16.86 30.94 -1.45
N ILE A 227 16.66 29.89 -2.26
CA ILE A 227 16.61 29.96 -3.73
C ILE A 227 15.43 29.11 -4.23
N GLU A 228 14.70 29.63 -5.21
CA GLU A 228 13.66 28.89 -5.91
C GLU A 228 14.21 27.67 -6.65
N PHE A 229 13.45 26.56 -6.67
CA PHE A 229 13.91 25.27 -7.22
C PHE A 229 14.43 25.38 -8.67
N LYS A 230 13.66 26.04 -9.55
CA LYS A 230 14.03 26.22 -10.96
C LYS A 230 15.33 26.99 -11.11
N GLN A 231 15.53 28.02 -10.29
CA GLN A 231 16.75 28.80 -10.31
C GLN A 231 17.93 27.98 -9.79
N ALA A 232 17.77 27.30 -8.64
CA ALA A 232 18.81 26.43 -8.08
C ALA A 232 19.21 25.30 -9.03
N LEU A 233 18.25 24.72 -9.78
CA LEU A 233 18.55 23.72 -10.80
C LEU A 233 19.35 24.32 -11.97
N LYS A 234 18.97 25.49 -12.49
CA LYS A 234 19.72 26.19 -13.54
C LYS A 234 21.15 26.52 -13.09
N GLU A 235 21.32 27.03 -11.87
CA GLU A 235 22.64 27.35 -11.31
C GLU A 235 23.52 26.09 -11.20
N ARG A 236 22.97 24.97 -10.71
CA ARG A 236 23.72 23.71 -10.62
C ARG A 236 24.10 23.15 -12.00
N VAL A 237 23.19 23.21 -12.98
CA VAL A 237 23.48 22.74 -14.35
C VAL A 237 24.52 23.62 -15.05
N GLN A 238 24.53 24.93 -14.80
CA GLN A 238 25.57 25.83 -15.35
C GLN A 238 26.98 25.42 -14.93
N LEU A 239 27.16 24.86 -13.71
CA LEU A 239 28.45 24.36 -13.24
C LEU A 239 28.95 23.13 -14.01
N LEU A 240 28.06 22.43 -14.74
CA LEU A 240 28.38 21.25 -15.53
C LEU A 240 28.83 21.61 -16.97
N LYS A 241 28.90 22.91 -17.31
CA LYS A 241 29.26 23.36 -18.64
C LYS A 241 30.64 22.86 -19.07
N GLY A 242 30.70 22.28 -20.26
CA GLY A 242 31.92 21.76 -20.87
C GLY A 242 32.22 20.29 -20.55
N LEU A 243 31.40 19.66 -19.71
CA LEU A 243 31.46 18.22 -19.46
C LEU A 243 31.06 17.44 -20.71
N ASP A 244 31.81 16.39 -21.02
CA ASP A 244 31.58 15.52 -22.18
C ASP A 244 30.30 14.70 -21.99
N GLU A 245 29.51 14.53 -23.05
CA GLU A 245 28.28 13.74 -22.99
C GLU A 245 28.55 12.25 -22.75
N GLU A 246 29.70 11.72 -23.16
CA GLU A 246 30.06 10.31 -22.96
C GLU A 246 30.11 9.92 -21.48
N ILE A 247 30.32 10.90 -20.58
CA ILE A 247 30.32 10.63 -19.14
C ILE A 247 28.94 10.21 -18.63
N LEU A 248 27.86 10.65 -19.29
CA LEU A 248 26.49 10.28 -18.96
C LEU A 248 26.33 8.76 -19.07
N ASP A 249 26.93 8.18 -20.10
CA ASP A 249 26.85 6.74 -20.35
C ASP A 249 27.57 5.95 -19.27
N SER A 250 28.78 6.39 -18.91
CA SER A 250 29.57 5.76 -17.85
C SER A 250 28.89 5.80 -16.48
N ILE A 251 28.18 6.89 -16.15
CA ILE A 251 27.46 7.00 -14.88
C ILE A 251 26.30 5.99 -14.88
N VAL A 252 25.52 5.92 -15.96
CA VAL A 252 24.35 5.03 -16.04
C VAL A 252 24.73 3.55 -15.94
N GLU A 253 25.84 3.13 -16.57
CA GLU A 253 26.32 1.74 -16.48
C GLU A 253 26.65 1.31 -15.04
N ASN A 254 27.03 2.26 -14.18
CA ASN A 254 27.40 2.01 -12.80
C ASN A 254 26.28 2.34 -11.79
N LEU A 255 25.09 2.73 -12.25
CA LEU A 255 23.97 3.03 -11.35
C LEU A 255 23.32 1.74 -10.83
N ASP A 256 23.42 1.54 -9.52
CA ASP A 256 22.64 0.54 -8.81
C ASP A 256 21.18 0.98 -8.68
N VAL A 257 20.27 0.08 -9.06
CA VAL A 257 18.84 0.26 -8.80
C VAL A 257 18.56 -0.09 -7.34
N THR A 258 17.60 0.62 -6.74
CA THR A 258 17.21 0.39 -5.35
C THR A 258 16.80 -1.09 -5.16
N PRO A 259 17.19 -1.74 -4.05
CA PRO A 259 16.83 -3.14 -3.78
C PRO A 259 15.33 -3.40 -3.97
N GLY A 260 15.01 -4.47 -4.70
CA GLY A 260 13.63 -4.84 -5.03
C GLY A 260 13.00 -4.08 -6.20
N ALA A 261 13.67 -3.09 -6.80
CA ALA A 261 13.14 -2.34 -7.95
C ALA A 261 12.80 -3.25 -9.14
N GLU A 262 13.74 -4.11 -9.57
CA GLU A 262 13.53 -5.00 -10.72
C GLU A 262 12.37 -5.97 -10.49
N GLU A 263 12.28 -6.54 -9.28
CA GLU A 263 11.20 -7.44 -8.87
C GLU A 263 9.85 -6.71 -8.91
N LEU A 264 9.79 -5.52 -8.31
CA LEU A 264 8.61 -4.66 -8.31
C LEU A 264 8.13 -4.36 -9.73
N ILE A 265 9.02 -3.86 -10.60
CA ILE A 265 8.66 -3.51 -11.99
C ILE A 265 8.19 -4.74 -12.75
N THR A 266 8.87 -5.88 -12.60
CA THR A 266 8.48 -7.13 -13.26
C THR A 266 7.08 -7.57 -12.84
N ALA A 267 6.81 -7.58 -11.54
CA ALA A 267 5.50 -7.95 -11.00
C ALA A 267 4.40 -6.97 -11.45
N LEU A 268 4.66 -5.66 -11.41
CA LEU A 268 3.71 -4.64 -11.87
C LEU A 268 3.33 -4.82 -13.34
N LYS A 269 4.30 -5.12 -14.20
CA LYS A 269 4.05 -5.42 -15.62
C LYS A 269 3.21 -6.67 -15.80
N ALA A 270 3.51 -7.74 -15.07
CA ALA A 270 2.72 -8.97 -15.09
C ALA A 270 1.27 -8.74 -14.61
N LEU A 271 1.08 -7.80 -13.67
CA LEU A 271 -0.23 -7.37 -13.17
C LEU A 271 -0.95 -6.36 -14.11
N GLY A 272 -0.33 -5.98 -15.22
CA GLY A 272 -0.91 -5.08 -16.22
C GLY A 272 -0.91 -3.60 -15.81
N TYR A 273 -0.01 -3.18 -14.93
CA TYR A 273 0.16 -1.76 -14.62
C TYR A 273 0.84 -1.03 -15.77
N LYS A 274 0.42 0.21 -15.97
CA LYS A 274 1.23 1.24 -16.62
C LYS A 274 2.24 1.79 -15.64
N ILE A 275 3.46 1.97 -16.10
CA ILE A 275 4.56 2.42 -15.26
C ILE A 275 5.15 3.70 -15.86
N ALA A 276 5.25 4.73 -15.04
CA ALA A 276 5.82 6.02 -15.43
C ALA A 276 6.95 6.44 -14.50
N LEU A 277 7.98 7.05 -15.08
CA LEU A 277 9.04 7.75 -14.35
C LEU A 277 8.88 9.24 -14.59
N ILE A 278 8.77 10.02 -13.51
CA ILE A 278 8.72 11.48 -13.58
C ILE A 278 9.80 12.03 -12.65
N SER A 279 10.89 12.49 -13.25
CA SER A 279 12.12 12.83 -12.55
C SER A 279 12.45 14.32 -12.64
N GLY A 280 13.07 14.85 -11.59
CA GLY A 280 13.75 16.15 -11.62
C GLY A 280 15.17 16.08 -12.21
N GLY A 281 15.70 14.88 -12.42
CA GLY A 281 16.97 14.59 -13.10
C GLY A 281 16.85 14.74 -14.62
N PHE A 282 17.68 14.01 -15.37
CA PHE A 282 17.88 14.27 -16.80
C PHE A 282 17.45 13.12 -17.73
N THR A 283 16.83 13.48 -18.86
CA THR A 283 16.25 12.55 -19.85
C THR A 283 17.25 11.52 -20.34
N GLN A 284 18.50 11.93 -20.53
CA GLN A 284 19.59 11.08 -20.97
C GLN A 284 19.81 9.85 -20.05
N PHE A 285 19.55 9.98 -18.74
CA PHE A 285 19.66 8.89 -17.78
C PHE A 285 18.39 8.05 -17.73
N VAL A 286 17.24 8.72 -17.65
CA VAL A 286 15.96 8.04 -17.40
C VAL A 286 15.52 7.19 -18.61
N GLU A 287 15.88 7.59 -19.84
CA GLU A 287 15.61 6.78 -21.03
C GLU A 287 16.34 5.42 -20.99
N LYS A 288 17.57 5.36 -20.48
CA LYS A 288 18.30 4.10 -20.31
C LYS A 288 17.65 3.18 -19.26
N ILE A 289 17.17 3.76 -18.15
CA ILE A 289 16.42 3.02 -17.13
C ILE A 289 15.13 2.45 -17.75
N LYS A 290 14.45 3.23 -18.58
CA LYS A 290 13.24 2.81 -19.29
C LYS A 290 13.49 1.66 -20.24
N GLU A 291 14.57 1.69 -21.01
CA GLU A 291 14.93 0.57 -21.88
C GLU A 291 15.24 -0.70 -21.07
N LYS A 292 16.04 -0.57 -20.00
CA LYS A 292 16.44 -1.69 -19.15
C LYS A 292 15.26 -2.37 -18.45
N LEU A 293 14.30 -1.60 -17.94
CA LEU A 293 13.16 -2.10 -17.14
C LEU A 293 11.86 -2.22 -17.95
N GLY A 294 11.85 -1.71 -19.18
CA GLY A 294 10.70 -1.67 -20.08
C GLY A 294 9.53 -0.84 -19.51
N ILE A 295 9.82 0.41 -19.16
CA ILE A 295 8.87 1.40 -18.62
C ILE A 295 8.03 2.00 -19.75
N ASP A 296 6.75 2.29 -19.51
CA ASP A 296 5.85 2.86 -20.52
C ASP A 296 6.09 4.36 -20.77
N TYR A 297 6.29 5.14 -19.70
CA TYR A 297 6.38 6.61 -19.76
C TYR A 297 7.62 7.14 -19.04
N VAL A 298 8.29 8.12 -19.65
CA VAL A 298 9.42 8.84 -19.03
C VAL A 298 9.26 10.33 -19.28
N TYR A 299 9.39 11.11 -18.20
CA TYR A 299 9.51 12.55 -18.25
C TYR A 299 10.63 12.98 -17.30
N ALA A 300 11.58 13.75 -17.82
CA ALA A 300 12.71 14.29 -17.06
C ALA A 300 13.12 15.64 -17.66
N ASN A 301 13.95 16.40 -16.93
CA ASN A 301 14.57 17.60 -17.51
C ASN A 301 15.53 17.21 -18.64
N LYS A 302 15.83 18.12 -19.56
CA LYS A 302 16.75 17.82 -20.68
C LYS A 302 17.91 18.80 -20.70
N LEU A 303 19.12 18.29 -20.57
CA LEU A 303 20.36 19.05 -20.77
C LEU A 303 20.49 19.42 -22.24
N VAL A 304 20.88 20.67 -22.51
CA VAL A 304 21.27 21.11 -23.84
C VAL A 304 22.71 20.65 -24.10
N ILE A 305 22.89 19.90 -25.18
CA ILE A 305 24.20 19.38 -25.61
C ILE A 305 24.52 19.96 -26.99
N LYS A 306 25.75 20.44 -27.16
CA LYS A 306 26.30 20.92 -28.44
C LYS A 306 27.71 20.40 -28.59
N ASP A 307 28.04 19.89 -29.78
CA ASP A 307 29.36 19.36 -30.11
C ASP A 307 29.88 18.34 -29.08
N GLY A 308 29.00 17.43 -28.63
CA GLY A 308 29.30 16.40 -27.64
C GLY A 308 29.48 16.91 -26.20
N LYS A 309 29.15 18.18 -25.91
CA LYS A 309 29.36 18.78 -24.58
C LYS A 309 28.11 19.40 -24.00
N ILE A 310 27.96 19.27 -22.68
CA ILE A 310 26.91 19.92 -21.91
C ILE A 310 27.13 21.44 -21.93
N THR A 311 26.13 22.22 -22.35
CA THR A 311 26.27 23.68 -22.47
C THR A 311 26.07 24.43 -21.15
N GLY A 312 25.50 23.76 -20.14
CA GLY A 312 25.05 24.37 -18.89
C GLY A 312 23.60 24.88 -18.93
N GLU A 313 22.88 24.64 -20.02
CA GLU A 313 21.49 25.07 -20.21
C GLU A 313 20.51 23.89 -20.15
N LEU A 314 19.25 24.21 -19.80
CA LEU A 314 18.14 23.27 -19.77
C LEU A 314 17.08 23.62 -20.82
N VAL A 315 16.48 22.60 -21.41
CA VAL A 315 15.30 22.76 -22.26
C VAL A 315 14.08 22.99 -21.36
N GLU A 316 13.29 24.01 -21.68
CA GLU A 316 12.02 24.30 -21.01
C GLU A 316 10.86 23.45 -21.59
N PRO A 317 9.81 23.14 -20.82
CA PRO A 317 9.62 23.53 -19.42
C PRO A 317 10.40 22.63 -18.44
N ILE A 318 10.96 23.25 -17.40
CA ILE A 318 11.57 22.50 -16.28
C ILE A 318 10.50 21.76 -15.47
N ILE A 319 10.76 20.49 -15.18
CA ILE A 319 9.97 19.63 -14.30
C ILE A 319 10.27 19.97 -12.84
N ASP A 320 9.38 20.75 -12.24
CA ASP A 320 9.31 21.02 -10.81
C ASP A 320 8.19 20.21 -10.14
N ALA A 321 7.92 20.49 -8.86
CA ALA A 321 6.94 19.74 -8.08
C ALA A 321 5.51 19.80 -8.65
N GLU A 322 5.11 20.95 -9.20
CA GLU A 322 3.80 21.13 -9.82
C GLU A 322 3.74 20.39 -11.15
N ARG A 323 4.78 20.55 -11.98
CA ARG A 323 4.85 19.85 -13.27
C ARG A 323 4.86 18.33 -13.10
N LYS A 324 5.47 17.79 -12.03
CA LYS A 324 5.38 16.34 -11.73
C LYS A 324 3.93 15.89 -11.55
N ALA A 325 3.14 16.64 -10.81
CA ALA A 325 1.73 16.32 -10.58
C ALA A 325 0.86 16.48 -11.84
N ASP A 326 1.16 17.49 -12.67
CA ASP A 326 0.47 17.68 -13.95
C ASP A 326 0.77 16.55 -14.94
N LEU A 327 2.03 16.15 -15.07
CA LEU A 327 2.43 15.03 -15.92
C LEU A 327 1.77 13.72 -15.48
N MET A 328 1.69 13.45 -14.17
CA MET A 328 0.94 12.31 -13.64
C MET A 328 -0.54 12.35 -14.08
N ARG A 329 -1.17 13.53 -14.03
CA ARG A 329 -2.56 13.73 -14.47
C ARG A 329 -2.72 13.51 -15.98
N GLU A 330 -1.80 14.04 -16.79
CA GLU A 330 -1.78 13.86 -18.24
C GLU A 330 -1.68 12.38 -18.62
N ILE A 331 -0.83 11.60 -17.94
CA ILE A 331 -0.72 10.15 -18.17
C ILE A 331 -2.03 9.44 -17.77
N ALA A 332 -2.59 9.78 -16.61
CA ALA A 332 -3.85 9.18 -16.15
C ALA A 332 -5.00 9.45 -17.14
N GLU A 333 -5.12 10.69 -17.63
CA GLU A 333 -6.10 11.08 -18.66
C GLU A 333 -5.89 10.30 -19.97
N ARG A 334 -4.64 10.18 -20.42
CA ARG A 334 -4.29 9.41 -21.63
C ARG A 334 -4.65 7.93 -21.53
N GLU A 335 -4.50 7.36 -20.34
CA GLU A 335 -4.83 5.96 -20.03
C GLU A 335 -6.31 5.77 -19.60
N ASN A 336 -7.10 6.84 -19.60
CA ASN A 336 -8.51 6.85 -19.17
C ASN A 336 -8.69 6.29 -17.74
N LEU A 337 -7.82 6.74 -16.82
CA LEU A 337 -7.80 6.33 -15.43
C LEU A 337 -8.25 7.46 -14.51
N LEU A 338 -8.98 7.10 -13.47
CA LEU A 338 -9.25 8.01 -12.36
C LEU A 338 -8.01 8.15 -11.47
N MET A 339 -7.84 9.31 -10.83
CA MET A 339 -6.71 9.53 -9.92
C MET A 339 -6.70 8.55 -8.75
N GLU A 340 -7.86 8.08 -8.31
CA GLU A 340 -8.00 7.01 -7.32
C GLU A 340 -7.31 5.70 -7.73
N GLN A 341 -7.07 5.48 -9.03
CA GLN A 341 -6.39 4.30 -9.58
C GLN A 341 -4.88 4.51 -9.78
N VAL A 342 -4.37 5.69 -9.44
CA VAL A 342 -2.96 6.07 -9.58
C VAL A 342 -2.22 5.90 -8.25
N VAL A 343 -1.04 5.29 -8.32
CA VAL A 343 -0.08 5.18 -7.22
C VAL A 343 1.09 6.11 -7.53
N ALA A 344 1.53 6.90 -6.55
CA ALA A 344 2.71 7.75 -6.69
C ALA A 344 3.74 7.38 -5.62
N VAL A 345 5.01 7.27 -6.01
CA VAL A 345 6.12 6.89 -5.14
C VAL A 345 7.24 7.92 -5.29
N GLY A 346 7.76 8.41 -4.17
CA GLY A 346 8.86 9.39 -4.16
C GLY A 346 9.46 9.55 -2.77
N ASP A 347 10.57 10.27 -2.66
CA ASP A 347 11.30 10.49 -1.40
C ASP A 347 11.43 11.98 -1.02
N GLY A 348 11.30 12.87 -2.01
CA GLY A 348 11.63 14.28 -1.87
C GLY A 348 10.44 15.23 -1.72
N ALA A 349 10.73 16.46 -1.30
CA ALA A 349 9.71 17.52 -1.21
C ALA A 349 9.15 17.93 -2.59
N ASN A 350 9.92 17.70 -3.66
CA ASN A 350 9.52 17.84 -5.07
C ASN A 350 8.39 16.87 -5.45
N ASP A 351 8.19 15.77 -4.73
CA ASP A 351 7.12 14.81 -5.05
C ASP A 351 5.81 15.10 -4.32
N ARG A 352 5.78 16.15 -3.49
CA ARG A 352 4.66 16.46 -2.60
C ARG A 352 3.31 16.47 -3.32
N PHE A 353 3.20 17.21 -4.42
CA PHE A 353 1.94 17.34 -5.16
C PHE A 353 1.57 16.06 -5.91
N MET A 354 2.57 15.33 -6.43
CA MET A 354 2.37 14.04 -7.07
C MET A 354 1.78 13.03 -6.07
N LEU A 355 2.37 12.88 -4.88
CA LEU A 355 1.86 11.99 -3.83
C LEU A 355 0.48 12.44 -3.33
N GLN A 356 0.31 13.73 -3.05
CA GLN A 356 -0.93 14.29 -2.50
C GLN A 356 -2.13 14.11 -3.43
N ASN A 357 -1.91 14.19 -4.75
CA ASN A 357 -2.99 14.13 -5.75
C ASN A 357 -3.23 12.71 -6.29
N SER A 358 -2.44 11.73 -5.86
CA SER A 358 -2.61 10.32 -6.25
C SER A 358 -3.63 9.60 -5.36
N GLY A 359 -4.18 8.49 -5.84
CA GLY A 359 -5.05 7.61 -5.08
C GLY A 359 -4.33 6.82 -3.98
N LEU A 360 -3.00 6.67 -4.10
CA LEU A 360 -2.12 6.09 -3.10
C LEU A 360 -0.71 6.70 -3.23
N GLY A 361 -0.37 7.62 -2.32
CA GLY A 361 0.96 8.23 -2.28
C GLY A 361 1.87 7.54 -1.26
N ILE A 362 2.96 6.91 -1.70
CA ILE A 362 3.91 6.20 -0.86
C ILE A 362 5.21 6.99 -0.81
N ALA A 363 5.68 7.31 0.38
CA ALA A 363 6.94 7.99 0.57
C ALA A 363 8.07 7.03 0.97
N LEU A 364 9.25 7.18 0.38
CA LEU A 364 10.44 6.40 0.70
C LEU A 364 11.42 7.23 1.52
N TYR A 365 11.72 6.84 2.76
CA TYR A 365 12.56 7.63 3.70
C TYR A 365 12.38 9.17 3.62
N PRO A 366 11.14 9.69 3.64
CA PRO A 366 10.86 11.08 3.34
C PRO A 366 11.43 12.09 4.32
N LYS A 367 11.77 13.26 3.80
CA LYS A 367 11.84 14.51 4.58
C LYS A 367 10.50 14.74 5.31
N LYS A 368 10.52 15.38 6.48
CA LYS A 368 9.33 15.60 7.34
C LYS A 368 8.12 16.19 6.59
N VAL A 369 8.36 17.03 5.57
CA VAL A 369 7.31 17.64 4.75
C VAL A 369 6.53 16.59 3.97
N LEU A 370 7.20 15.61 3.36
CA LEU A 370 6.56 14.59 2.53
C LEU A 370 5.78 13.57 3.39
N GLN A 371 6.25 13.30 4.62
CA GLN A 371 5.54 12.43 5.59
C GLN A 371 4.11 12.88 5.89
N LYS A 372 3.86 14.20 5.89
CA LYS A 372 2.54 14.75 6.23
C LYS A 372 1.50 14.57 5.13
N VAL A 373 1.95 14.45 3.87
CA VAL A 373 1.07 14.33 2.71
C VAL A 373 0.96 12.90 2.20
N ALA A 374 1.96 12.07 2.48
CA ALA A 374 1.97 10.68 2.04
C ALA A 374 0.86 9.87 2.73
N SER A 375 0.35 8.89 2.00
CA SER A 375 -0.56 7.87 2.54
C SER A 375 0.18 6.90 3.46
N GLY A 376 1.49 6.75 3.30
CA GLY A 376 2.35 5.95 4.16
C GLY A 376 3.82 6.13 3.86
N VAL A 377 4.66 5.58 4.73
CA VAL A 377 6.11 5.55 4.55
C VAL A 377 6.55 4.10 4.45
N ILE A 378 7.45 3.80 3.52
CA ILE A 378 8.12 2.50 3.41
C ILE A 378 9.64 2.74 3.39
N THR A 379 10.39 1.82 3.99
CA THR A 379 11.86 1.78 3.98
C THR A 379 12.40 1.38 2.59
N LYS A 380 13.59 1.89 2.24
CA LYS A 380 14.25 1.60 0.95
C LYS A 380 14.90 0.21 0.90
N ASP A 381 14.94 -0.51 2.01
CA ASP A 381 15.57 -1.83 2.14
C ASP A 381 14.98 -2.86 1.16
N ASN A 382 13.70 -2.71 0.78
CA ASN A 382 13.08 -3.50 -0.28
C ASN A 382 11.85 -2.79 -0.90
N LEU A 383 12.01 -2.24 -2.11
CA LEU A 383 10.92 -1.62 -2.87
C LEU A 383 9.78 -2.58 -3.23
N ALA A 384 10.05 -3.89 -3.36
CA ALA A 384 9.02 -4.87 -3.68
C ALA A 384 7.92 -4.92 -2.61
N GLY A 385 8.18 -4.42 -1.39
CA GLY A 385 7.18 -4.24 -0.34
C GLY A 385 5.98 -3.37 -0.74
N ILE A 386 6.11 -2.54 -1.79
CA ILE A 386 4.98 -1.79 -2.37
C ILE A 386 3.89 -2.73 -2.88
N LEU A 387 4.23 -3.92 -3.40
CA LEU A 387 3.25 -4.89 -3.92
C LEU A 387 2.24 -5.32 -2.85
N TYR A 388 2.68 -5.40 -1.58
CA TYR A 388 1.80 -5.69 -0.45
C TYR A 388 0.78 -4.58 -0.19
N CYS A 389 1.14 -3.33 -0.44
CA CYS A 389 0.20 -2.20 -0.38
C CYS A 389 -0.82 -2.26 -1.52
N LEU A 390 -0.49 -2.93 -2.63
CA LEU A 390 -1.39 -3.12 -3.77
C LEU A 390 -2.26 -4.38 -3.62
N GLY A 391 -2.18 -5.08 -2.49
CA GLY A 391 -2.99 -6.25 -2.18
C GLY A 391 -2.55 -7.54 -2.89
N ALA A 392 -1.28 -7.61 -3.30
CA ALA A 392 -0.68 -8.83 -3.84
C ALA A 392 0.05 -9.60 -2.72
N PRO A 393 -0.50 -10.72 -2.22
CA PRO A 393 0.15 -11.51 -1.17
C PRO A 393 1.38 -12.25 -1.73
N GLU A 394 2.36 -12.51 -0.87
CA GLU A 394 3.67 -13.04 -1.27
C GLU A 394 3.58 -14.36 -2.06
N GLU A 395 2.73 -15.29 -1.61
CA GLU A 395 2.52 -16.58 -2.30
C GLU A 395 2.05 -16.40 -3.75
N LYS A 396 1.25 -15.37 -4.02
CA LYS A 396 0.75 -15.06 -5.36
C LYS A 396 1.75 -14.30 -6.21
N LEU A 397 2.65 -13.54 -5.57
CA LEU A 397 3.76 -12.88 -6.26
C LEU A 397 4.81 -13.89 -6.74
N LYS A 398 5.08 -14.95 -5.96
CA LYS A 398 5.98 -16.04 -6.36
C LYS A 398 5.52 -16.79 -7.62
N GLU A 399 4.22 -16.77 -7.93
CA GLU A 399 3.67 -17.31 -9.19
C GLU A 399 4.03 -16.43 -10.41
N LEU A 400 4.27 -15.12 -10.22
CA LEU A 400 4.53 -14.15 -11.27
C LEU A 400 6.02 -13.87 -11.48
N VAL A 401 6.80 -13.90 -10.40
CA VAL A 401 8.24 -13.69 -10.40
C VAL A 401 8.90 -14.87 -9.67
N PRO A 402 9.23 -15.97 -10.37
CA PRO A 402 9.92 -17.08 -9.74
C PRO A 402 11.30 -16.63 -9.26
N ASP A 403 11.73 -17.12 -8.09
CA ASP A 403 13.03 -16.78 -7.50
C ASP A 403 14.13 -16.85 -8.56
N LYS A 404 14.87 -15.73 -8.74
CA LYS A 404 16.15 -15.79 -9.43
C LYS A 404 17.00 -16.79 -8.64
N LYS A 405 17.29 -17.96 -9.21
CA LYS A 405 18.25 -18.92 -8.64
C LYS A 405 19.48 -18.12 -8.18
N PRO A 406 20.01 -18.36 -6.96
CA PRO A 406 21.24 -17.71 -6.55
C PRO A 406 22.28 -17.94 -7.65
N ARG A 407 22.88 -16.86 -8.15
CA ARG A 407 24.00 -16.98 -9.09
C ARG A 407 25.05 -17.86 -8.40
N ALA A 408 25.36 -18.98 -9.04
CA ALA A 408 26.29 -20.00 -8.54
C ALA A 408 27.70 -19.45 -8.37
#